data_AF-A0A5C9BXA3-F1
#
_entry.id   AF-A0A5C9BXA3-F1
#
_cell.length_a   1.000
_cell.length_b   1.000
_cell.length_c   1.000
_cell.angle_alpha   90.00
_cell.angle_beta   90.00
_cell.angle_gamma   90.00
#
_symmetry.space_group_name_H-M   'P 1'
#
loop_
_entity.id
_entity.type
_entity.pdbx_description
1 polymer ?
#
loop_
_entity_poly.entity_id
_entity_poly.type
_entity_poly.pdbx_seq_one_letter_code
_entity_poly.pdbx_strand_id
1 'polypeptide(L)'
;MMPIVPVLNGLDLIRLRDVVLTSPVFGGTAGDYPWDRWMTAALQAGVPEDLANQGRSVFREAFQHDWPDQAKVECGWLDGGTTMILQALAFPEEAAARWNYLYSADNFGDAAYADEVTTDPMDIAEALEARGIKTAVFFGKGSA
;
A
#
# COMPACT_ATOMS: atom_id res chain seq x y z
N MET A 1 -12.47 8.10 -6.74
CA MET A 1 -12.13 7.75 -5.35
C MET A 1 -12.00 9.05 -4.57
N MET A 2 -12.65 9.17 -3.41
CA MET A 2 -12.49 10.32 -2.52
C MET A 2 -11.10 10.22 -1.86
N PRO A 3 -10.26 11.27 -1.89
CA PRO A 3 -8.93 11.17 -1.29
C PRO A 3 -9.04 11.18 0.24
N ILE A 4 -8.61 10.09 0.88
CA ILE A 4 -8.57 9.98 2.36
C ILE A 4 -7.51 10.93 2.91
N VAL A 5 -6.30 10.84 2.36
CA VAL A 5 -5.20 11.77 2.63
C VAL A 5 -4.62 12.18 1.27
N PRO A 6 -4.88 13.41 0.79
CA PRO A 6 -4.40 13.83 -0.53
C PRO A 6 -2.89 14.07 -0.54
N VAL A 7 -2.34 14.59 0.56
CA VAL A 7 -0.92 14.86 0.73
C VAL A 7 -0.48 14.41 2.12
N LEU A 8 0.60 13.63 2.20
CA LEU A 8 1.17 13.14 3.45
C LEU A 8 2.68 13.33 3.44
N ASN A 9 3.25 14.04 4.43
CA ASN A 9 4.69 14.30 4.50
C ASN A 9 5.30 14.84 3.18
N GLY A 10 4.54 15.71 2.49
CA GLY A 10 4.94 16.27 1.19
C GLY A 10 4.81 15.31 -0.01
N LEU A 11 4.35 14.07 0.20
CA LEU A 11 4.00 13.13 -0.86
C LEU A 11 2.59 13.39 -1.36
N ASP A 12 2.42 13.59 -2.66
CA ASP A 12 1.11 13.67 -3.32
C ASP A 12 0.57 12.25 -3.59
N LEU A 13 -0.37 11.80 -2.77
CA LEU A 13 -0.97 10.47 -2.86
C LEU A 13 -2.00 10.37 -3.99
N ILE A 14 -2.50 11.51 -4.51
CA ILE A 14 -3.41 11.54 -5.67
C ILE A 14 -2.63 11.20 -6.94
N ARG A 15 -1.39 11.68 -7.04
CA ARG A 15 -0.50 11.50 -8.20
C ARG A 15 0.47 10.34 -8.06
N LEU A 16 0.44 9.60 -6.95
CA LEU A 16 1.38 8.51 -6.70
C LEU A 16 1.39 7.48 -7.83
N ARG A 17 0.22 7.11 -8.36
CA ARG A 17 0.09 6.23 -9.51
C ARG A 17 0.96 6.66 -10.70
N ASP A 18 0.89 7.94 -11.05
CA ASP A 18 1.63 8.50 -12.18
C ASP A 18 3.14 8.49 -11.91
N VAL A 19 3.56 8.60 -10.65
CA VAL A 19 4.98 8.56 -10.25
C VAL A 19 5.51 7.13 -10.28
N VAL A 20 4.75 6.18 -9.72
CA VAL A 20 5.17 4.80 -9.51
C VAL A 20 5.08 3.99 -10.79
N LEU A 21 3.92 3.97 -11.45
CA LEU A 21 3.63 3.05 -12.56
C LEU A 21 4.12 3.54 -13.93
N THR A 22 4.63 4.78 -14.03
CA THR A 22 5.30 5.24 -15.26
C THR A 22 6.72 4.70 -15.40
N SER A 23 7.28 4.11 -14.34
CA SER A 23 8.57 3.43 -14.45
C SER A 23 8.44 2.15 -15.27
N PRO A 24 9.37 1.88 -16.21
CA PRO A 24 9.37 0.63 -16.96
C PRO A 24 9.70 -0.56 -16.06
N VAL A 25 8.89 -1.62 -16.16
CA VAL A 25 9.19 -2.91 -15.52
C VAL A 25 10.25 -3.69 -16.31
N PHE A 26 10.15 -3.67 -17.65
CA PHE A 26 11.11 -4.33 -18.54
C PHE A 26 12.15 -3.32 -19.04
N GLY A 27 13.44 -3.69 -18.97
CA GLY A 27 14.53 -2.82 -19.39
C GLY A 27 14.71 -1.56 -18.53
N GLY A 28 14.05 -1.50 -17.36
CA GLY A 28 14.23 -0.44 -16.38
C GLY A 28 15.58 -0.49 -15.67
N THR A 29 15.88 0.57 -14.91
CA THR A 29 17.11 0.71 -14.15
C THR A 29 16.91 0.17 -12.73
N ALA A 30 17.88 -0.58 -12.21
CA ALA A 30 17.85 -1.04 -10.83
C ALA A 30 17.74 0.14 -9.85
N GLY A 31 16.80 0.05 -8.91
CA GLY A 31 16.50 1.13 -7.97
C GLY A 31 15.48 2.15 -8.49
N ASP A 32 14.98 2.01 -9.72
CA ASP A 32 13.96 2.88 -10.28
C ASP A 32 12.69 2.12 -10.72
N TYR A 33 12.59 0.81 -10.49
CA TYR A 33 11.40 0.04 -10.86
C TYR A 33 10.15 0.52 -10.08
N PRO A 34 8.91 0.19 -10.53
CA PRO A 34 7.70 0.60 -9.81
C PRO A 34 7.72 0.28 -8.31
N TRP A 35 8.14 -0.93 -7.92
CA TRP A 35 8.25 -1.32 -6.52
C TRP A 35 9.34 -0.54 -5.74
N ASP A 36 10.42 -0.10 -6.40
CA ASP A 36 11.45 0.74 -5.78
C ASP A 36 10.95 2.18 -5.54
N ARG A 37 10.23 2.73 -6.54
CA ARG A 37 9.56 4.03 -6.41
C ARG A 37 8.49 4.01 -5.33
N TRP A 38 7.71 2.92 -5.27
CA TRP A 38 6.73 2.71 -4.21
C TRP A 38 7.39 2.69 -2.83
N MET A 39 8.49 1.95 -2.64
CA MET A 39 9.21 1.92 -1.36
C MET A 39 9.69 3.32 -0.94
N THR A 40 10.25 4.08 -1.88
CA THR A 40 10.70 5.46 -1.63
C THR A 40 9.54 6.34 -1.17
N ALA A 41 8.38 6.22 -1.82
CA ALA A 41 7.17 6.94 -1.43
C ALA A 41 6.63 6.47 -0.07
N ALA A 42 6.62 5.16 0.21
CA ALA A 42 6.17 4.59 1.48
C ALA A 42 7.03 5.10 2.66
N LEU A 43 8.36 5.12 2.49
CA LEU A 43 9.28 5.68 3.48
C LEU A 43 9.01 7.18 3.70
N GLN A 44 8.81 7.95 2.63
CA GLN A 44 8.46 9.37 2.73
C GLN A 44 7.13 9.58 3.49
N ALA A 45 6.13 8.73 3.22
CA ALA A 45 4.84 8.74 3.90
C ALA A 45 4.93 8.37 5.40
N GLY A 46 6.07 7.83 5.85
CA GLY A 46 6.31 7.43 7.24
C GLY A 46 6.03 5.97 7.54
N VAL A 47 5.90 5.11 6.52
CA VAL A 47 5.83 3.66 6.72
C VAL A 47 7.19 3.18 7.26
N PRO A 48 7.22 2.35 8.33
CA PRO A 48 8.46 1.78 8.87
C PRO A 48 9.26 1.03 7.79
N GLU A 49 10.59 1.08 7.86
CA GLU A 49 11.47 0.54 6.82
C GLU A 49 11.26 -0.95 6.55
N ASP A 50 11.11 -1.77 7.59
CA ASP A 50 10.87 -3.20 7.44
C ASP A 50 9.56 -3.48 6.68
N LEU A 51 8.50 -2.74 7.02
CA LEU A 51 7.19 -2.88 6.39
C LEU A 51 7.23 -2.35 4.94
N ALA A 52 7.93 -1.26 4.68
CA ALA A 52 8.15 -0.75 3.33
C ALA A 52 8.99 -1.74 2.48
N ASN A 53 9.98 -2.42 3.05
CA ASN A 53 10.71 -3.46 2.33
C ASN A 53 9.81 -4.68 2.01
N GLN A 54 8.95 -5.06 2.93
CA GLN A 54 8.00 -6.14 2.74
C GLN A 54 6.97 -5.80 1.64
N GLY A 55 6.36 -4.61 1.70
CA GLY A 55 5.42 -4.13 0.69
C GLY A 55 6.05 -4.05 -0.70
N ARG A 56 7.32 -3.60 -0.79
CA ARG A 56 8.09 -3.58 -2.04
C ARG A 56 8.23 -4.98 -2.63
N SER A 57 8.49 -5.96 -1.76
CA SER A 57 8.67 -7.35 -2.18
C SER A 57 7.38 -7.92 -2.76
N VAL A 58 6.23 -7.77 -2.09
CA VAL A 58 4.95 -8.26 -2.62
C VAL A 58 4.50 -7.53 -3.88
N PHE A 59 4.74 -6.21 -3.99
CA PHE A 59 4.49 -5.45 -5.23
C PHE A 59 5.25 -6.07 -6.40
N ARG A 60 6.54 -6.38 -6.20
CA ARG A 60 7.40 -7.00 -7.20
C ARG A 60 6.93 -8.42 -7.56
N GLU A 61 6.79 -9.30 -6.58
CA GLU A 61 6.43 -10.71 -6.82
C GLU A 61 5.09 -10.83 -7.56
N ALA A 62 4.10 -10.01 -7.18
CA ALA A 62 2.79 -10.00 -7.81
C ALA A 62 2.85 -9.84 -9.33
N PHE A 63 3.81 -9.07 -9.83
CA PHE A 63 4.04 -8.93 -11.27
C PHE A 63 4.98 -10.00 -11.81
N GLN A 64 6.11 -10.26 -11.14
CA GLN A 64 7.15 -11.15 -11.66
C GLN A 64 6.68 -12.60 -11.79
N HIS A 65 5.82 -13.05 -10.89
CA HIS A 65 5.23 -14.39 -10.91
C HIS A 65 3.81 -14.41 -11.49
N ASP A 66 3.39 -13.31 -12.12
CA ASP A 66 2.11 -13.18 -12.81
C ASP A 66 0.91 -13.60 -11.95
N TRP A 67 0.84 -13.09 -10.72
CA TRP A 67 -0.27 -13.38 -9.81
C TRP A 67 -1.62 -12.98 -10.44
N PRO A 68 -2.75 -13.55 -9.97
CA PRO A 68 -4.08 -13.17 -10.43
C PRO A 68 -4.31 -11.65 -10.33
N ASP A 69 -5.08 -11.09 -11.27
CA ASP A 69 -5.29 -9.64 -11.38
C ASP A 69 -5.76 -8.99 -10.07
N GLN A 70 -6.62 -9.67 -9.31
CA GLN A 70 -7.07 -9.16 -8.01
C GLN A 70 -5.91 -9.01 -7.01
N ALA A 71 -4.98 -9.97 -6.96
CA ALA A 71 -3.81 -9.88 -6.09
C ALA A 71 -2.83 -8.79 -6.54
N LYS A 72 -2.69 -8.57 -7.85
CA LYS A 72 -1.92 -7.43 -8.37
C LYS A 72 -2.56 -6.09 -8.00
N VAL A 73 -3.89 -5.99 -8.06
CA VAL A 73 -4.65 -4.80 -7.63
C VAL A 73 -4.42 -4.55 -6.13
N GLU A 74 -4.52 -5.58 -5.30
CA GLU A 74 -4.23 -5.52 -3.86
C GLU A 74 -2.78 -5.06 -3.60
N CYS A 75 -1.82 -5.53 -4.39
CA CYS A 75 -0.41 -5.14 -4.34
C CYS A 75 -0.07 -3.84 -5.08
N GLY A 76 -1.06 -2.97 -5.33
CA GLY A 76 -0.83 -1.59 -5.78
C GLY A 76 -0.70 -1.37 -7.30
N TRP A 77 -0.89 -2.40 -8.13
CA TRP A 77 -0.77 -2.26 -9.59
C TRP A 77 -1.90 -1.44 -10.24
N LEU A 78 -2.98 -1.14 -9.51
CA LEU A 78 -4.06 -0.28 -10.00
C LEU A 78 -3.87 1.20 -9.66
N ASP A 79 -3.41 1.50 -8.45
CA ASP A 79 -3.38 2.83 -7.86
C ASP A 79 -1.94 3.33 -7.55
N GLY A 80 -0.92 2.57 -7.94
CA GLY A 80 0.47 2.86 -7.61
C GLY A 80 0.81 2.58 -6.15
N GLY A 81 0.00 1.78 -5.44
CA GLY A 81 0.21 1.40 -4.05
C GLY A 81 -0.20 2.47 -3.04
N THR A 82 -1.04 3.42 -3.43
CA THR A 82 -1.64 4.39 -2.49
C THR A 82 -2.38 3.68 -1.37
N THR A 83 -3.21 2.69 -1.72
CA THR A 83 -3.98 1.90 -0.75
C THR A 83 -3.04 1.12 0.19
N MET A 84 -1.98 0.51 -0.35
CA MET A 84 -0.97 -0.18 0.47
C MET A 84 -0.30 0.75 1.49
N ILE A 85 0.04 1.98 1.11
CA ILE A 85 0.63 2.96 2.04
C ILE A 85 -0.37 3.31 3.15
N LEU A 86 -1.63 3.58 2.79
CA LEU A 86 -2.66 3.93 3.77
C LEU A 86 -2.95 2.77 4.72
N GLN A 87 -3.01 1.54 4.22
CA GLN A 87 -3.19 0.33 5.03
C GLN A 87 -1.99 0.08 5.94
N ALA A 88 -0.75 0.23 5.47
CA ALA A 88 0.44 0.08 6.29
C ALA A 88 0.52 1.11 7.43
N LEU A 89 0.03 2.33 7.17
CA LEU A 89 -0.05 3.39 8.17
C LEU A 89 -1.25 3.22 9.11
N ALA A 90 -2.37 2.67 8.67
CA ALA A 90 -3.55 2.45 9.49
C ALA A 90 -3.41 1.17 10.34
N PHE A 91 -3.12 0.04 9.69
CA PHE A 91 -3.15 -1.33 10.23
C PHE A 91 -1.81 -2.04 9.92
N PRO A 92 -0.72 -1.70 10.62
CA PRO A 92 0.63 -2.12 10.25
C PRO A 92 0.82 -3.63 10.46
N GLU A 93 0.22 -4.18 11.52
CA GLU A 93 0.29 -5.60 11.85
C GLU A 93 -0.55 -6.43 10.87
N GLU A 94 -1.75 -5.96 10.51
CA GLU A 94 -2.61 -6.63 9.53
C GLU A 94 -1.99 -6.60 8.13
N ALA A 95 -1.46 -5.44 7.71
CA ALA A 95 -0.73 -5.31 6.45
C ALA A 95 0.47 -6.25 6.40
N ALA A 96 1.29 -6.29 7.47
CA ALA A 96 2.41 -7.22 7.56
C ALA A 96 1.96 -8.69 7.49
N ALA A 97 0.89 -9.06 8.21
CA ALA A 97 0.36 -10.42 8.19
C ALA A 97 -0.14 -10.81 6.80
N ARG A 98 -0.93 -9.94 6.15
CA ARG A 98 -1.47 -10.18 4.80
C ARG A 98 -0.37 -10.29 3.76
N TRP A 99 0.61 -9.39 3.78
CA TRP A 99 1.72 -9.43 2.84
C TRP A 99 2.62 -10.66 3.06
N ASN A 100 2.81 -11.10 4.31
CA ASN A 100 3.54 -12.34 4.60
C ASN A 100 2.79 -13.57 4.06
N TYR A 101 1.46 -13.61 4.23
CA TYR A 101 0.63 -14.67 3.67
C TYR A 101 0.74 -14.72 2.13
N LEU A 102 0.58 -13.59 1.45
CA LEU A 102 0.68 -13.51 -0.01
C LEU A 102 2.05 -13.96 -0.52
N TYR A 103 3.12 -13.45 0.09
CA TYR A 103 4.49 -13.83 -0.27
C TYR A 103 4.78 -15.32 -0.03
N SER A 104 4.23 -15.88 1.04
CA SER A 104 4.42 -17.30 1.39
C SER A 104 3.60 -18.23 0.50
N ALA A 105 2.37 -17.86 0.16
CA ALA A 105 1.50 -18.65 -0.71
C ALA A 105 2.16 -18.89 -2.09
N ASP A 106 2.91 -17.90 -2.57
CA ASP A 106 3.65 -17.96 -3.83
C ASP A 106 4.99 -18.72 -3.72
N ASN A 107 5.66 -18.64 -2.57
CA ASN A 107 6.97 -19.27 -2.35
C ASN A 107 6.91 -20.62 -1.61
N PHE A 108 5.75 -21.29 -1.57
CA PHE A 108 5.54 -22.54 -0.81
C PHE A 108 5.89 -22.43 0.69
N GLY A 109 5.75 -21.25 1.27
CA GLY A 109 5.91 -21.00 2.70
C GLY A 109 4.72 -21.51 3.51
N ASP A 110 4.85 -21.44 4.84
CA ASP A 110 3.88 -21.96 5.82
C ASP A 110 3.20 -20.85 6.63
N ALA A 111 3.26 -19.60 6.17
CA ALA A 111 2.60 -18.49 6.85
C ALA A 111 1.10 -18.76 7.00
N ALA A 112 0.57 -18.39 8.18
CA ALA A 112 -0.85 -18.49 8.46
C ALA A 112 -1.66 -17.66 7.47
N TYR A 113 -2.85 -18.16 7.13
CA TYR A 113 -3.82 -17.40 6.35
C TYR A 113 -4.13 -16.07 7.06
N ALA A 114 -4.12 -14.99 6.28
CA ALA A 114 -4.47 -13.65 6.74
C ALA A 114 -5.48 -13.03 5.76
N ASP A 115 -6.53 -12.45 6.32
CA ASP A 115 -7.58 -11.77 5.57
C ASP A 115 -7.04 -10.53 4.86
N GLU A 116 -7.74 -10.11 3.80
CA GLU A 116 -7.48 -8.84 3.15
C GLU A 116 -7.68 -7.69 4.14
N VAL A 117 -6.74 -6.74 4.16
CA VAL A 117 -6.89 -5.53 4.97
C VAL A 117 -8.05 -4.71 4.39
N THR A 118 -8.88 -4.12 5.25
CA THR A 118 -10.02 -3.30 4.82
C THR A 118 -9.60 -2.24 3.79
N THR A 119 -10.45 -2.04 2.79
CA THR A 119 -10.34 -0.98 1.79
C THR A 119 -11.44 0.08 1.97
N ASP A 120 -12.26 -0.05 3.02
CA ASP A 120 -13.28 0.95 3.34
C ASP A 120 -12.60 2.28 3.71
N PRO A 121 -12.90 3.38 2.97
CA PRO A 121 -12.30 4.66 3.25
C PRO A 121 -12.57 5.19 4.66
N MET A 122 -13.68 4.81 5.29
CA MET A 122 -14.04 5.23 6.64
C MET A 122 -13.18 4.51 7.69
N ASP A 123 -13.05 3.18 7.58
CA ASP A 123 -12.22 2.39 8.50
C ASP A 123 -10.76 2.85 8.45
N ILE A 124 -10.24 3.04 7.23
CA ILE A 124 -8.88 3.55 7.03
C ILE A 124 -8.74 4.95 7.62
N ALA A 125 -9.71 5.85 7.39
CA ALA A 125 -9.63 7.21 7.92
C ALA A 125 -9.62 7.23 9.45
N GLU A 126 -10.51 6.46 10.09
CA GLU A 126 -10.59 6.38 11.55
C GLU A 126 -9.29 5.85 12.16
N ALA A 127 -8.73 4.78 11.60
CA ALA A 127 -7.47 4.22 12.06
C ALA A 127 -6.27 5.16 11.85
N LEU A 128 -6.24 5.91 10.73
CA LEU A 128 -5.21 6.93 10.49
C LEU A 128 -5.30 8.06 11.52
N GLU A 129 -6.51 8.54 11.84
CA GLU A 129 -6.70 9.58 12.85
C GLU A 129 -6.32 9.11 14.25
N ALA A 130 -6.64 7.86 14.62
CA ALA A 130 -6.22 7.24 15.86
C ALA A 130 -4.68 7.21 16.02
N ARG A 131 -3.96 7.25 14.89
CA ARG A 131 -2.49 7.31 14.82
C ARG A 131 -1.93 8.71 14.61
N GLY A 132 -2.77 9.73 14.69
CA GLY A 132 -2.38 11.14 14.58
C GLY A 132 -2.19 11.65 13.15
N ILE A 133 -2.58 10.88 12.13
CA ILE A 133 -2.55 11.30 10.74
C ILE A 133 -3.89 11.96 10.41
N LYS A 134 -3.85 13.25 10.04
CA LYS A 134 -5.07 13.99 9.68
C LYS A 134 -5.61 13.53 8.33
N THR A 135 -6.91 13.32 8.26
CA THR A 135 -7.60 12.91 7.02
C THR A 135 -8.44 14.05 6.45
N ALA A 136 -8.77 13.95 5.17
CA ALA A 136 -9.70 14.84 4.48
C ALA A 136 -11.15 14.30 4.49
N VAL A 137 -11.39 13.18 5.17
CA VAL A 137 -12.71 12.57 5.30
C VAL A 137 -13.50 13.31 6.37
N PHE A 138 -14.66 13.85 6.00
CA PHE A 138 -15.55 14.48 6.96
C PHE A 138 -16.40 13.41 7.64
N PHE A 139 -16.07 13.05 8.88
CA PHE A 139 -17.00 12.36 9.76
C PHE A 139 -18.16 13.31 10.01
N GLY A 140 -19.28 13.10 9.32
CA GLY A 140 -20.52 13.76 9.69
C GLY A 140 -20.79 13.41 11.14
N LYS A 141 -20.57 14.35 12.08
CA LYS A 141 -21.05 14.21 13.44
C LYS A 141 -22.57 14.09 13.34
N GLY A 142 -23.06 12.86 13.32
CA GLY A 142 -24.45 12.53 13.57
C GLY A 142 -24.80 13.09 14.93
N SER A 143 -25.30 14.32 14.94
CA SER A 143 -25.97 14.91 16.08
C SER A 143 -27.38 14.34 16.03
N ALA A 144 -27.61 13.25 16.74
CA ALA A 144 -28.93 12.77 17.13
C ALA A 144 -28.82 12.00 18.44
#